data_AF-A0A7W5DYT3-F1
#
_entry.id   AF-A0A7W5DYT3-F1
#
_cell.length_a   1.000
_cell.length_b   1.000
_cell.length_c   1.000
_cell.angle_alpha   90.00
_cell.angle_beta   90.00
_cell.angle_gamma   90.00
#
_symmetry.space_group_name_H-M   'P 1'
#
loop_
_entity.id
_entity.type
_entity.pdbx_description
1 polymer ?
#
loop_
_entity_poly.entity_id
_entity_poly.type
_entity_poly.pdbx_seq_one_letter_code
_entity_poly.pdbx_strand_id
1 'polypeptide(L)'
;MTRIEPESHDSLSDPPAAASRSGGEGLRYSVGQCPICGGGLCSIRAYFDDENGGEKLTHGLVVCDECEAIWLQPDTKGVHVYADSESPLCPVSGKPLYAPQYSRWANADDVAALNWSDAVDSSLTYDPRGDQSDA
;
A
#
# COMPACT_ATOMS: atom_id res chain seq x y z
N MET A 1 58.77 -17.05 -20.73
CA MET A 1 58.14 -18.20 -20.06
C MET A 1 58.37 -17.96 -18.58
N THR A 2 57.39 -17.61 -17.76
CA THR A 2 56.12 -18.31 -17.53
C THR A 2 55.08 -17.32 -16.97
N ARG A 3 53.84 -17.42 -17.47
CA ARG A 3 52.65 -16.70 -16.97
C ARG A 3 52.43 -17.03 -15.50
N ILE A 4 52.12 -16.03 -14.68
CA ILE A 4 51.51 -16.20 -13.36
C ILE A 4 50.00 -15.94 -13.51
N GLU A 5 49.22 -16.79 -12.87
CA GLU A 5 47.77 -17.01 -13.03
C GLU A 5 46.87 -15.82 -12.61
N PRO A 6 45.62 -15.79 -13.09
CA PRO A 6 44.67 -14.71 -12.80
C PRO A 6 44.10 -14.79 -11.38
N GLU A 7 43.96 -13.63 -10.75
CA GLU A 7 43.36 -13.45 -9.43
C GLU A 7 41.91 -13.93 -9.42
N SER A 8 41.62 -14.73 -8.39
CA SER A 8 40.35 -15.39 -8.16
C SER A 8 39.32 -14.37 -7.68
N HIS A 9 38.15 -14.39 -8.30
CA HIS A 9 36.84 -14.04 -7.77
C HIS A 9 36.80 -13.77 -6.25
N ASP A 10 36.55 -12.52 -5.85
CA ASP A 10 35.81 -12.23 -4.62
C ASP A 10 34.53 -11.50 -5.03
N SER A 11 33.48 -12.31 -5.16
CA SER A 11 32.14 -11.87 -5.49
C SER A 11 31.66 -10.88 -4.44
N LEU A 12 31.25 -9.71 -4.94
CA LEU A 12 30.39 -8.75 -4.26
C LEU A 12 29.44 -9.47 -3.31
N SER A 13 29.65 -9.31 -2.00
CA SER A 13 28.68 -9.74 -1.01
C SER A 13 27.49 -8.80 -1.10
N ASP A 14 26.48 -9.25 -1.85
CA ASP A 14 25.12 -8.69 -1.82
C ASP A 14 24.67 -8.49 -0.36
N PRO A 15 24.06 -7.35 -0.01
CA PRO A 15 23.40 -7.22 1.29
C PRO A 15 22.30 -8.28 1.40
N PRO A 16 22.01 -8.80 2.61
CA PRO A 16 20.95 -9.78 2.78
C PRO A 16 19.65 -9.17 2.28
N ALA A 17 19.07 -9.81 1.27
CA ALA A 17 17.76 -9.48 0.74
C ALA A 17 16.80 -9.38 1.93
N ALA A 18 16.46 -8.14 2.30
CA ALA A 18 15.31 -7.87 3.14
C ALA A 18 14.16 -8.63 2.48
N ALA A 19 13.63 -9.63 3.20
CA ALA A 19 12.63 -10.58 2.73
C ALA A 19 11.72 -9.86 1.74
N SER A 20 11.89 -10.21 0.46
CA SER A 20 11.18 -9.59 -0.64
C SER A 20 9.71 -9.72 -0.29
N ARG A 21 9.13 -8.64 0.25
CA ARG A 21 7.69 -8.49 0.34
C ARG A 21 7.27 -8.75 -1.08
N SER A 22 6.58 -9.86 -1.34
CA SER A 22 5.75 -9.96 -2.52
C SER A 22 4.66 -8.92 -2.32
N GLY A 23 5.03 -7.64 -2.52
CA GLY A 23 4.14 -6.53 -2.74
C GLY A 23 3.51 -6.78 -4.10
N GLY A 24 2.66 -7.81 -4.16
CA GLY A 24 1.59 -7.84 -5.11
C GLY A 24 0.76 -6.61 -4.78
N GLU A 25 0.93 -5.52 -5.52
CA GLU A 25 -0.12 -4.54 -5.72
C GLU A 25 -1.21 -5.28 -6.49
N GLY A 26 -1.90 -6.16 -5.79
CA GLY A 26 -3.08 -6.83 -6.29
C GLY A 26 -4.24 -5.86 -6.31
N LEU A 27 -5.44 -6.42 -6.32
CA LEU A 27 -6.70 -5.70 -6.35
C LEU A 27 -6.72 -4.51 -5.38
N ARG A 28 -7.22 -3.37 -5.87
CA ARG A 28 -7.54 -2.18 -5.09
C ARG A 28 -9.00 -2.23 -4.72
N TYR A 29 -9.25 -2.47 -3.44
CA TYR A 29 -10.59 -2.48 -2.87
C TYR A 29 -11.02 -1.05 -2.62
N SER A 30 -12.05 -0.61 -3.34
CA SER A 30 -12.55 0.77 -3.33
C SER A 30 -13.89 0.86 -2.60
N VAL A 31 -14.14 1.95 -1.87
CA VAL A 31 -15.44 2.21 -1.21
C VAL A 31 -16.36 3.13 -2.03
N GLY A 32 -15.85 3.70 -3.12
CA GLY A 32 -16.60 4.61 -3.97
C GLY A 32 -15.72 5.53 -4.81
N GLN A 33 -16.38 6.41 -5.56
CA GLN A 33 -15.73 7.54 -6.23
C GLN A 33 -15.48 8.69 -5.24
N CYS A 34 -14.42 9.45 -5.48
CA CYS A 34 -14.05 10.58 -4.64
C CYS A 34 -15.04 11.73 -4.81
N PRO A 35 -15.72 12.18 -3.74
CA PRO A 35 -16.64 13.31 -3.82
C PRO A 35 -15.94 14.67 -3.93
N ILE A 36 -14.61 14.72 -3.75
CA ILE A 36 -13.84 15.97 -3.78
C ILE A 36 -13.35 16.30 -5.19
N CYS A 37 -12.66 15.36 -5.85
CA CYS A 37 -12.17 15.58 -7.21
C CYS A 37 -13.13 15.08 -8.30
N GLY A 38 -14.08 14.20 -7.97
CA GLY A 38 -15.07 13.65 -8.91
C GLY A 38 -14.52 12.62 -9.91
N GLY A 39 -13.22 12.33 -9.88
CA GLY A 39 -12.56 11.41 -10.82
C GLY A 39 -11.88 10.20 -10.17
N GLY A 40 -11.28 10.39 -9.00
CA GLY A 40 -10.49 9.34 -8.35
C GLY A 40 -11.33 8.28 -7.63
N LEU A 41 -10.73 7.12 -7.42
CA LEU A 41 -11.28 6.03 -6.63
C LEU A 41 -10.73 6.06 -5.20
N CYS A 42 -11.63 5.86 -4.25
CA CYS A 42 -11.32 5.87 -2.83
C CYS A 42 -10.97 4.46 -2.38
N SER A 43 -9.68 4.11 -2.48
CA SER A 43 -9.14 2.78 -2.19
C SER A 43 -8.74 2.61 -0.73
N ILE A 44 -8.87 1.38 -0.20
CA ILE A 44 -8.54 1.06 1.19
C ILE A 44 -7.05 0.76 1.32
N ARG A 45 -6.43 1.42 2.29
CA ARG A 45 -5.03 1.25 2.65
C ARG A 45 -4.92 0.74 4.09
N ALA A 46 -4.31 -0.41 4.25
CA ALA A 46 -4.15 -1.11 5.53
C ALA A 46 -2.83 -0.72 6.20
N TYR A 47 -2.88 -0.53 7.53
CA TYR A 47 -1.74 -0.18 8.37
C TYR A 47 -1.42 -1.29 9.37
N PHE A 48 -0.12 -1.50 9.58
CA PHE A 48 0.43 -2.55 10.41
C PHE A 48 1.45 -1.97 11.38
N ASP A 49 1.50 -2.56 12.57
CA ASP A 49 2.59 -2.37 13.52
C ASP A 49 3.24 -3.72 13.83
N ASP A 50 4.50 -3.69 14.25
CA ASP A 50 5.20 -4.86 14.76
C ASP A 50 4.77 -5.12 16.21
N GLU A 51 3.98 -6.18 16.42
CA GLU A 51 3.61 -6.65 17.76
C GLU A 51 4.17 -8.06 17.96
N ASN A 52 5.07 -8.22 18.94
CA ASN A 52 5.68 -9.52 19.29
C ASN A 52 6.37 -10.26 18.12
N GLY A 53 6.92 -9.52 17.15
CA GLY A 53 7.64 -10.09 16.00
C GLY A 53 6.72 -10.57 14.86
N GLY A 54 5.44 -10.20 14.88
CA GLY A 54 4.51 -10.35 13.76
C GLY A 54 3.88 -9.02 13.34
N GLU A 55 3.58 -8.88 12.05
CA GLU A 55 2.83 -7.75 11.52
C GLU A 55 1.37 -7.86 11.96
N LYS A 56 0.92 -6.91 12.78
CA LYS A 56 -0.46 -6.83 13.26
C LYS A 56 -1.18 -5.70 12.56
N LEU A 57 -2.30 -6.01 11.89
CA LEU A 57 -3.20 -5.01 11.33
C LEU A 57 -3.78 -4.14 12.44
N THR A 58 -3.66 -2.82 12.32
CA THR A 58 -4.10 -1.88 13.34
C THR A 58 -5.33 -1.09 12.90
N HIS A 59 -5.32 -0.54 11.69
CA HIS A 59 -6.40 0.27 11.15
C HIS A 59 -6.33 0.32 9.62
N GLY A 60 -7.43 0.80 9.02
CA GLY A 60 -7.52 1.13 7.60
C GLY A 60 -7.72 2.62 7.41
N LEU A 61 -7.28 3.12 6.26
CA LEU A 61 -7.62 4.43 5.74
C LEU A 61 -8.24 4.28 4.35
N VAL A 62 -9.19 5.13 4.02
CA VAL A 62 -9.63 5.30 2.64
C VAL A 62 -8.83 6.45 2.04
N VAL A 63 -8.15 6.21 0.93
CA VAL A 63 -7.28 7.18 0.25
C VAL A 63 -7.73 7.32 -1.20
N CYS A 64 -7.97 8.54 -1.65
CA CYS A 64 -8.19 8.83 -3.07
C CYS A 64 -6.87 8.70 -3.83
N ASP A 65 -6.87 7.96 -4.94
CA ASP A 65 -5.72 7.79 -5.84
C ASP A 65 -5.33 9.06 -6.61
N GLU A 66 -6.29 9.96 -6.88
CA GLU A 66 -6.04 11.19 -7.65
C GLU A 66 -5.67 12.39 -6.77
N CYS A 67 -6.49 12.72 -5.77
CA CYS A 67 -6.31 13.93 -4.96
C CYS A 67 -5.73 13.68 -3.57
N GLU A 68 -5.47 12.42 -3.20
CA GLU A 68 -4.90 12.03 -1.92
C GLU A 68 -5.73 12.44 -0.68
N ALA A 69 -7.02 12.73 -0.85
CA ALA A 69 -7.92 12.92 0.28
C ALA A 69 -8.03 11.62 1.10
N ILE A 70 -7.96 11.76 2.43
CA ILE A 70 -7.91 10.64 3.38
C ILE A 70 -9.15 10.66 4.28
N TRP A 71 -9.83 9.52 4.40
CA TRP A 71 -10.88 9.27 5.38
C TRP A 71 -10.48 8.16 6.34
N LEU A 72 -10.88 8.33 7.60
CA LEU A 72 -10.60 7.41 8.71
C LEU A 72 -11.67 6.34 8.90
N GLN A 73 -12.76 6.44 8.14
CA GLN A 73 -13.92 5.56 8.19
C GLN A 73 -14.07 4.89 6.82
N PRO A 74 -14.77 3.74 6.73
CA PRO A 74 -15.01 3.04 5.47
C PRO A 74 -16.05 3.75 4.57
N ASP A 75 -16.04 5.08 4.52
CA ASP A 75 -16.89 5.88 3.66
C ASP A 75 -16.24 7.24 3.36
N THR A 76 -16.79 7.96 2.38
CA THR A 76 -16.33 9.28 1.96
C THR A 76 -17.24 10.42 2.42
N LYS A 77 -18.22 10.13 3.30
CA LYS A 77 -19.23 11.09 3.77
C LYS A 77 -18.75 11.90 4.96
N GLY A 78 -17.76 11.38 5.70
CA GLY A 78 -17.19 12.02 6.87
C GLY A 78 -16.17 13.13 6.58
N VAL A 79 -15.52 13.59 7.64
CA VAL A 79 -14.39 14.54 7.58
C VAL A 79 -13.22 13.87 6.86
N HIS A 80 -12.62 14.59 5.92
CA HIS A 80 -11.39 14.19 5.25
C HIS A 80 -10.23 15.07 5.71
N VAL A 81 -9.02 14.54 5.54
CA VAL A 81 -7.76 15.26 5.76
C VAL A 81 -6.84 15.05 4.57
N TYR A 82 -5.82 15.90 4.47
CA TYR A 82 -4.72 15.74 3.53
C TYR A 82 -3.44 15.56 4.32
N ALA A 83 -2.57 14.68 3.84
CA ALA A 83 -1.22 14.56 4.38
C ALA A 83 -0.36 15.73 3.86
N ASP A 84 0.74 16.00 4.57
CA ASP A 84 1.76 16.92 4.07
C ASP A 84 2.39 16.35 2.78
N SER A 85 2.54 17.19 1.75
CA SER A 85 3.02 16.74 0.43
C SER A 85 4.51 16.40 0.41
N GLU A 86 5.33 17.01 1.28
CA GLU A 86 6.76 16.76 1.34
C GLU A 86 7.09 15.56 2.24
N SER A 87 6.26 15.32 3.26
CA SER A 87 6.42 14.25 4.23
C SER A 87 5.05 13.65 4.59
N PRO A 88 4.43 12.84 3.71
CA PRO A 88 3.10 12.33 3.94
C PRO A 88 3.12 11.31 5.07
N LEU A 89 2.40 11.62 6.15
CA LEU A 89 2.25 10.77 7.34
C LEU A 89 0.79 10.31 7.49
N CYS A 90 0.63 9.12 8.06
CA CYS A 90 -0.67 8.62 8.47
C CYS A 90 -1.23 9.49 9.60
N PRO A 91 -2.46 10.02 9.48
CA PRO A 91 -3.07 10.86 10.53
C PRO A 91 -3.38 10.12 11.83
N VAL A 92 -3.36 8.78 11.84
CA VAL A 92 -3.62 7.95 13.03
C VAL A 92 -2.32 7.56 13.74
N SER A 93 -1.34 7.01 13.00
CA SER A 93 -0.12 6.45 13.58
C SER A 93 1.09 7.36 13.50
N GLY A 94 1.04 8.44 12.71
CA GLY A 94 2.20 9.29 12.41
C GLY A 94 3.30 8.60 11.61
N LYS A 95 3.09 7.35 11.16
CA LYS A 95 4.04 6.61 10.31
C LYS A 95 3.98 7.12 8.87
N PRO A 96 5.06 6.99 8.08
CA PRO A 96 5.04 7.40 6.68
C PRO A 96 3.91 6.73 5.92
N LEU A 97 3.15 7.53 5.16
CA LEU A 97 1.94 7.10 4.49
C LEU A 97 2.29 5.96 3.54
N TYR A 98 3.21 6.12 2.60
CA TYR A 98 3.46 5.11 1.55
C TYR A 98 4.57 4.09 1.83
N ALA A 99 5.12 4.06 3.06
CA ALA A 99 6.20 3.13 3.39
C ALA A 99 5.67 1.69 3.52
N PRO A 100 6.22 0.73 2.75
CA PRO A 100 5.74 -0.64 2.74
C PRO A 100 5.89 -1.32 4.10
N GLN A 101 6.82 -0.85 4.95
CA GLN A 101 7.04 -1.39 6.30
C GLN A 101 5.84 -1.22 7.22
N TYR A 102 5.07 -0.14 7.06
CA TYR A 102 3.96 0.19 7.97
C TYR A 102 2.60 0.01 7.31
N SER A 103 2.57 -0.18 6.00
CA SER A 103 1.30 -0.09 5.27
C SER A 103 1.38 -0.60 3.85
N ARG A 104 0.23 -1.02 3.33
CA ARG A 104 0.04 -1.41 1.93
C ARG A 104 -1.42 -1.23 1.54
N TRP A 105 -1.71 -1.35 0.25
CA TRP A 105 -3.09 -1.48 -0.21
C TRP A 105 -3.71 -2.74 0.39
N ALA A 106 -4.93 -2.60 0.88
CA ALA A 106 -5.64 -3.67 1.56
C ALA A 106 -5.94 -4.81 0.58
N ASN A 107 -5.81 -6.05 1.04
CA ASN A 107 -6.33 -7.22 0.35
C ASN A 107 -7.66 -7.65 0.98
N ALA A 108 -8.27 -8.73 0.48
CA ALA A 108 -9.53 -9.24 1.02
C ALA A 108 -9.46 -9.58 2.52
N ASP A 109 -8.35 -10.16 2.98
CA ASP A 109 -8.18 -10.55 4.38
C ASP A 109 -8.10 -9.31 5.29
N ASP A 110 -7.42 -8.24 4.86
CA ASP A 110 -7.38 -6.99 5.63
C ASP A 110 -8.74 -6.32 5.69
N VAL A 111 -9.45 -6.26 4.55
CA VAL A 111 -10.80 -5.68 4.48
C VAL A 111 -11.74 -6.42 5.43
N ALA A 112 -11.67 -7.76 5.45
CA ALA A 112 -12.44 -8.58 6.37
C ALA A 112 -12.02 -8.35 7.83
N ALA A 113 -10.71 -8.29 8.12
CA ALA A 113 -10.19 -8.07 9.46
C ALA A 113 -10.50 -6.66 10.01
N LEU A 114 -10.62 -5.65 9.14
CA LEU A 114 -11.14 -4.32 9.48
C LEU A 114 -12.65 -4.29 9.68
N ASN A 115 -13.36 -5.36 9.32
CA ASN A 115 -14.82 -5.43 9.24
C ASN A 115 -15.40 -4.38 8.27
N TRP A 116 -14.73 -4.20 7.12
CA TRP A 116 -15.08 -3.20 6.08
C TRP A 116 -15.64 -3.83 4.80
N SER A 117 -15.86 -5.14 4.78
CA SER A 117 -16.35 -5.87 3.58
C SER A 117 -17.64 -5.28 3.01
N ASP A 118 -18.59 -4.88 3.87
CA ASP A 118 -19.88 -4.32 3.43
C ASP A 118 -19.78 -2.92 2.84
N ALA A 119 -18.64 -2.24 3.05
CA ALA A 119 -18.40 -0.90 2.52
C ALA A 119 -17.65 -0.89 1.18
N VAL A 120 -17.07 -2.03 0.79
CA VAL A 120 -16.39 -2.14 -0.50
C VAL A 120 -17.41 -2.19 -1.63
N ASP A 121 -17.21 -1.33 -2.62
CA ASP A 121 -17.87 -1.43 -3.90
C ASP A 121 -17.07 -2.37 -4.81
N SER A 122 -17.56 -3.60 -4.95
CA SER A 122 -16.93 -4.62 -5.80
C SER A 122 -16.88 -4.23 -7.28
N SER A 123 -17.77 -3.34 -7.74
CA SER A 123 -17.76 -2.88 -9.13
C SER A 123 -16.64 -1.88 -9.44
N LEU A 124 -16.09 -1.26 -8.39
CA LEU A 124 -14.97 -0.32 -8.45
C LEU A 124 -13.66 -0.93 -7.96
N THR A 125 -13.67 -2.22 -7.62
CA THR A 125 -12.48 -2.97 -7.25
C THR A 125 -11.75 -3.40 -8.52
N TYR A 126 -10.49 -3.03 -8.68
CA TYR A 126 -9.73 -3.25 -9.91
C TYR A 126 -8.29 -3.66 -9.63
N ASP A 127 -7.67 -4.37 -10.57
CA ASP A 127 -6.23 -4.62 -10.53
C ASP A 127 -5.52 -3.53 -11.35
N PRO A 128 -4.71 -2.65 -10.74
CA PRO A 128 -4.00 -1.59 -11.46
C PRO A 128 -2.95 -2.14 -12.45
N ARG A 129 -2.61 -3.43 -12.37
CA ARG A 129 -1.74 -4.13 -13.33
C ARG A 129 -2.54 -4.89 -14.38
N GLY A 130 -3.80 -5.18 -14.09
CA GLY A 130 -4.69 -5.99 -14.91
C GLY A 130 -5.42 -5.16 -15.97
N ASP A 131 -4.67 -4.58 -16.91
CA ASP A 131 -4.97 -4.44 -18.34
C ASP A 131 -3.87 -3.56 -18.98
N GLN A 132 -2.68 -4.11 -19.17
CA GLN A 132 -1.78 -3.64 -20.24
C GLN A 132 -1.93 -4.61 -21.42
N SER A 133 -3.13 -4.66 -21.99
CA SER A 133 -3.32 -5.26 -23.30
C SER A 133 -2.84 -4.21 -24.32
N ASP A 134 -1.53 -4.21 -24.62
CA ASP A 134 -0.95 -3.49 -25.77
C ASP A 134 -1.83 -3.71 -27.01
N ALA A 135 -2.38 -2.62 -27.56
CA ALA A 135 -3.13 -2.61 -28.81
C ALA A 135 -2.24 -2.14 -29.96
#